data_AF-A0A380EC66-F1
#
_entry.id   AF-A0A380EC66-F1
#
_cell.length_a   1.000
_cell.length_b   1.000
_cell.length_c   1.000
_cell.angle_alpha   90.00
_cell.angle_beta   90.00
_cell.angle_gamma   90.00
#
_symmetry.space_group_name_H-M   'P 1'
#
loop_
_entity.id
_entity.type
_entity.pdbx_description
1 polymer ?
#
loop_
_entity_poly.entity_id
_entity_poly.type
_entity_poly.pdbx_seq_one_letter_code
_entity_poly.pdbx_strand_id
1 'polypeptide(L)'
;MQDQQTLAGLTANALAKLDSIINEEQPDMILVHGDTTTTFVGSLAAFYHQIPVGHVEAGLRTHQKYSPFPEELNRVMVSNIAELNFAPTVIAAKNLLFENKDKERIFITGNTVIDALSTTVQNDFVSTIINKHKGKKVVLLTAHRREILGNRCIRFLKQ
;
A
#
# COMPACT_ATOMS: atom_id res chain seq x y z
N MET A 1 3.27 -9.03 -19.08
CA MET A 1 3.35 -9.60 -17.72
C MET A 1 3.61 -11.08 -17.87
N GLN A 2 4.58 -11.65 -17.16
CA GLN A 2 4.74 -13.11 -17.15
C GLN A 2 3.63 -13.73 -16.31
N ASP A 3 2.90 -14.69 -16.88
CA ASP A 3 1.84 -15.41 -16.18
C ASP A 3 2.43 -16.33 -15.09
N GLN A 4 1.74 -16.41 -13.94
CA GLN A 4 2.01 -17.31 -12.81
C GLN A 4 3.33 -17.12 -12.03
N GLN A 5 3.80 -15.89 -11.84
CA GLN A 5 4.89 -15.66 -10.89
C GLN A 5 4.45 -15.94 -9.45
N THR A 6 5.18 -16.82 -8.75
CA THR A 6 5.03 -17.01 -7.31
C THR A 6 5.47 -15.74 -6.57
N LEU A 7 4.95 -15.52 -5.35
CA LEU A 7 5.42 -14.41 -4.51
C LEU A 7 6.94 -14.46 -4.31
N ALA A 8 7.51 -15.66 -4.14
CA ALA A 8 8.95 -15.86 -4.02
C ALA A 8 9.72 -15.45 -5.29
N GLY A 9 9.22 -15.84 -6.48
CA GLY A 9 9.83 -15.47 -7.75
C GLY A 9 9.76 -13.97 -8.03
N LEU A 10 8.63 -13.33 -7.72
CA LEU A 10 8.48 -11.88 -7.81
C LEU A 10 9.45 -11.17 -6.87
N THR A 11 9.56 -11.64 -5.63
CA THR A 11 10.49 -11.12 -4.62
C THR A 11 11.95 -11.21 -5.07
N ALA A 12 12.40 -12.39 -5.51
CA ALA A 12 13.78 -12.60 -5.93
C ALA A 12 14.14 -11.71 -7.14
N ASN A 13 13.26 -11.63 -8.13
CA ASN A 13 13.49 -10.83 -9.32
C ASN A 13 13.51 -9.33 -9.02
N ALA A 14 12.60 -8.84 -8.17
CA ALA A 14 12.55 -7.44 -7.79
C ALA A 14 13.80 -7.05 -6.98
N LEU A 15 14.24 -7.91 -6.06
CA LEU A 15 15.41 -7.66 -5.21
C LEU A 15 16.68 -7.55 -6.04
N ALA A 16 16.91 -8.50 -6.96
CA ALA A 16 18.09 -8.48 -7.84
C ALA A 16 18.16 -7.23 -8.73
N LYS A 17 17.00 -6.76 -9.24
CA LYS A 17 16.95 -5.54 -10.06
C LYS A 17 17.16 -4.27 -9.24
N LEU A 18 16.55 -4.19 -8.05
CA LEU A 18 16.73 -3.04 -7.17
C LEU A 18 18.16 -2.94 -6.67
N ASP A 19 18.82 -4.06 -6.37
CA ASP A 19 20.23 -4.10 -6.00
C ASP A 19 21.13 -3.40 -7.02
N SER A 20 20.94 -3.69 -8.32
CA SER A 20 21.71 -3.01 -9.38
C SER A 20 21.43 -1.51 -9.45
N ILE A 21 20.16 -1.10 -9.32
CA ILE A 21 19.76 0.31 -9.42
C ILE A 21 20.29 1.11 -8.23
N ILE A 22 20.23 0.55 -7.01
CA ILE A 22 20.68 1.23 -5.80
C ILE A 22 22.20 1.44 -5.82
N ASN A 23 22.96 0.45 -6.31
CA ASN A 23 24.40 0.58 -6.50
C ASN A 23 24.78 1.70 -7.49
N GLU A 24 23.98 1.89 -8.55
CA GLU A 24 24.20 2.91 -9.57
C GLU A 24 23.79 4.31 -9.10
N GLU A 25 22.59 4.44 -8.55
CA GLU A 25 21.99 5.74 -8.20
C GLU A 25 22.46 6.30 -6.85
N GLN A 26 22.92 5.43 -5.94
CA GLN A 26 23.40 5.79 -4.59
C GLN A 26 22.51 6.81 -3.86
N PRO A 27 21.20 6.51 -3.67
CA PRO A 27 20.28 7.48 -3.08
C PRO A 27 20.56 7.68 -1.58
N ASP A 28 20.40 8.91 -1.10
CA ASP A 28 20.49 9.22 0.34
C ASP A 28 19.35 8.59 1.16
N MET A 29 18.20 8.31 0.52
CA MET A 29 17.03 7.70 1.13
C MET A 29 16.15 7.06 0.05
N ILE A 30 15.45 5.97 0.40
CA ILE A 30 14.46 5.34 -0.46
C ILE A 30 13.07 5.46 0.14
N LEU A 31 12.10 5.94 -0.65
CA LEU A 31 10.69 6.01 -0.24
C LEU A 31 9.93 4.81 -0.79
N VAL A 32 9.17 4.15 0.09
CA VAL A 32 8.29 3.03 -0.26
C VAL A 32 6.87 3.32 0.21
N HIS A 33 5.86 2.73 -0.44
CA HIS A 33 4.46 3.08 -0.21
C HIS A 33 3.58 1.86 0.07
N GLY A 34 2.94 1.83 1.24
CA GLY A 34 1.89 0.88 1.57
C GLY A 34 2.40 -0.53 1.91
N ASP A 35 1.79 -1.56 1.32
CA ASP A 35 1.88 -2.93 1.86
C ASP A 35 2.10 -4.03 0.79
N THR A 36 2.46 -3.62 -0.42
CA THR A 36 2.74 -4.56 -1.51
C THR A 36 4.07 -5.30 -1.31
N THR A 37 4.24 -6.43 -1.99
CA THR A 37 5.53 -7.14 -1.99
C THR A 37 6.67 -6.26 -2.50
N THR A 38 6.41 -5.40 -3.49
CA THR A 38 7.41 -4.43 -3.98
C THR A 38 7.85 -3.46 -2.90
N THR A 39 6.95 -3.02 -2.03
CA THR A 39 7.27 -2.15 -0.88
C THR A 39 8.25 -2.84 0.05
N PHE A 40 7.95 -4.09 0.41
CA PHE A 40 8.83 -4.90 1.25
C PHE A 40 10.20 -5.10 0.60
N VAL A 41 10.23 -5.50 -0.67
CA VAL A 41 11.50 -5.74 -1.38
C VAL A 41 12.32 -4.47 -1.53
N GLY A 42 11.69 -3.32 -1.83
CA GLY A 42 12.35 -2.01 -1.85
C GLY A 42 12.99 -1.67 -0.52
N SER A 43 12.27 -1.87 0.59
CA SER A 43 12.81 -1.64 1.92
C SER A 43 13.97 -2.58 2.27
N LEU A 44 13.87 -3.86 1.89
CA LEU A 44 14.91 -4.85 2.16
C LEU A 44 16.18 -4.57 1.33
N ALA A 45 16.03 -4.17 0.07
CA ALA A 45 17.13 -3.78 -0.78
C ALA A 45 17.86 -2.56 -0.20
N ALA A 46 17.12 -1.52 0.18
CA ALA A 46 17.68 -0.34 0.84
C ALA A 46 18.45 -0.70 2.12
N PHE A 47 17.89 -1.59 2.95
CA PHE A 47 18.53 -2.08 4.17
C PHE A 47 19.87 -2.78 3.91
N TYR A 48 19.97 -3.63 2.88
CA TYR A 48 21.23 -4.29 2.51
C TYR A 48 22.33 -3.29 2.09
N HIS A 49 21.93 -2.14 1.55
CA HIS A 49 22.83 -1.05 1.16
C HIS A 49 23.04 -0.02 2.28
N GLN A 50 22.48 -0.23 3.47
CA GLN A 50 22.52 0.70 4.61
C GLN A 50 21.93 2.09 4.28
N ILE A 51 20.95 2.13 3.38
CA ILE A 51 20.24 3.35 2.99
C ILE A 51 18.96 3.48 3.81
N PRO A 52 18.69 4.64 4.43
CA PRO A 52 17.49 4.84 5.22
C PRO A 52 16.22 4.76 4.35
N VAL A 53 15.13 4.28 4.97
CA VAL A 53 13.85 4.10 4.30
C VAL A 53 12.79 5.01 4.90
N GLY A 54 12.05 5.72 4.05
CA GLY A 54 10.83 6.42 4.40
C GLY A 54 9.59 5.62 3.97
N HIS A 55 8.74 5.25 4.92
CA HIS A 55 7.53 4.46 4.65
C HIS A 55 6.29 5.36 4.59
N VAL A 56 5.78 5.57 3.37
CA VAL A 56 4.54 6.29 3.11
C VAL A 56 3.35 5.36 3.33
N GLU A 57 2.28 5.88 3.96
CA GLU A 57 1.12 5.11 4.40
C GLU A 57 1.44 4.08 5.51
N ALA A 58 2.36 4.45 6.41
CA ALA A 58 2.78 3.57 7.50
C ALA A 58 1.69 3.38 8.57
N GLY A 59 1.70 2.22 9.25
CA GLY A 59 0.95 1.99 10.49
C GLY A 59 -0.48 1.43 10.37
N LEU A 60 -0.98 1.13 9.17
CA LEU A 60 -2.24 0.38 9.02
C LEU A 60 -2.06 -1.07 9.49
N ARG A 61 -2.99 -1.62 10.28
CA ARG A 61 -2.88 -2.97 10.85
C ARG A 61 -4.22 -3.69 10.89
N THR A 62 -4.18 -5.00 10.67
CA THR A 62 -5.28 -5.93 11.01
C THR A 62 -4.92 -6.87 12.17
N HIS A 63 -3.63 -6.94 12.51
CA HIS A 63 -3.03 -7.88 13.45
C HIS A 63 -3.27 -9.35 13.09
N GLN A 64 -3.57 -9.62 11.81
CA GLN A 64 -3.80 -10.96 11.28
C GLN A 64 -2.83 -11.22 10.12
N LYS A 65 -1.71 -11.90 10.41
CA LYS A 65 -0.62 -12.12 9.43
C LYS A 65 -1.02 -12.76 8.10
N TYR A 66 -2.12 -13.49 8.06
CA TYR A 66 -2.65 -14.16 6.85
C TYR A 66 -3.93 -13.50 6.32
N SER A 67 -4.29 -12.32 6.81
CA SER A 67 -5.50 -11.61 6.40
C SER A 67 -5.37 -10.10 6.64
N PRO A 68 -5.14 -9.31 5.58
CA PRO A 68 -4.89 -9.72 4.21
C PRO A 68 -3.51 -10.36 4.01
N PHE A 69 -3.43 -11.26 3.03
CA PHE A 69 -2.20 -11.99 2.68
C PHE A 69 -1.72 -11.62 1.28
N PRO A 70 -0.45 -11.21 1.12
CA PRO A 70 0.64 -11.13 2.12
C PRO A 70 0.77 -9.76 2.83
N GLU A 71 -0.18 -8.85 2.61
CA GLU A 71 0.00 -7.42 2.86
C GLU A 71 0.20 -7.06 4.34
N GLU A 72 -0.45 -7.75 5.28
CA GLU A 72 -0.24 -7.49 6.72
C GLU A 72 1.22 -7.71 7.12
N LEU A 73 1.83 -8.80 6.66
CA LEU A 73 3.21 -9.08 7.01
C LEU A 73 4.17 -8.09 6.34
N ASN A 74 3.91 -7.75 5.07
CA ASN A 74 4.72 -6.77 4.34
C ASN A 74 4.80 -5.43 5.08
N ARG A 75 3.66 -4.81 5.43
CA ARG A 75 3.67 -3.50 6.08
C ARG A 75 4.26 -3.50 7.49
N VAL A 76 4.13 -4.61 8.22
CA VAL A 76 4.79 -4.79 9.52
C VAL A 76 6.32 -4.84 9.34
N MET A 77 6.82 -5.64 8.40
CA MET A 77 8.25 -5.74 8.12
C MET A 77 8.83 -4.42 7.63
N VAL A 78 8.15 -3.73 6.71
CA VAL A 78 8.58 -2.41 6.19
C VAL A 78 8.67 -1.39 7.33
N SER A 79 7.67 -1.36 8.22
CA SER A 79 7.68 -0.43 9.37
C SER A 79 8.83 -0.71 10.35
N ASN A 80 9.38 -1.92 10.36
CA ASN A 80 10.57 -2.26 11.15
C ASN A 80 11.88 -1.80 10.51
N ILE A 81 11.92 -1.77 9.18
CA ILE A 81 13.10 -1.32 8.41
C ILE A 81 13.12 0.21 8.30
N ALA A 82 11.96 0.85 8.25
CA ALA A 82 11.83 2.28 8.03
C ALA A 82 12.47 3.14 9.12
N GLU A 83 13.29 4.10 8.70
CA GLU A 83 13.84 5.15 9.53
C GLU A 83 12.78 6.23 9.81
N LEU A 84 11.92 6.53 8.83
CA LEU A 84 10.81 7.47 8.95
C LEU A 84 9.49 6.80 8.57
N ASN A 85 8.45 7.02 9.36
CA ASN A 85 7.11 6.47 9.14
C ASN A 85 6.10 7.61 8.95
N PHE A 86 5.56 7.75 7.75
CA PHE A 86 4.52 8.74 7.41
C PHE A 86 3.14 8.09 7.54
N ALA A 87 2.55 8.24 8.72
CA ALA A 87 1.26 7.66 9.06
C ALA A 87 0.10 8.53 8.52
N PRO A 88 -0.92 7.93 7.88
CA PRO A 88 -2.02 8.70 7.31
C PRO A 88 -3.00 9.21 8.37
N THR A 89 -3.02 8.61 9.56
CA THR A 89 -3.96 8.95 10.63
C THR A 89 -3.33 8.80 12.01
N VAL A 90 -3.96 9.40 13.03
CA VAL A 90 -3.60 9.21 14.44
C VAL A 90 -3.69 7.73 14.86
N ILE A 91 -4.64 6.96 14.31
CA ILE A 91 -4.79 5.53 14.61
C ILE A 91 -3.58 4.76 14.08
N ALA A 92 -3.15 5.04 12.86
CA ALA A 92 -1.99 4.40 12.27
C ALA A 92 -0.69 4.74 13.05
N ALA A 93 -0.53 5.99 13.48
CA ALA A 93 0.58 6.38 14.34
C ALA A 93 0.55 5.66 15.71
N LYS A 94 -0.63 5.47 16.31
CA LYS A 94 -0.78 4.70 17.56
C LYS A 94 -0.39 3.23 17.39
N ASN A 95 -0.71 2.61 16.25
CA ASN A 95 -0.29 1.23 15.98
C ASN A 95 1.24 1.11 15.94
N LEU A 96 1.94 2.05 15.29
CA LEU A 96 3.40 2.09 15.25
C LEU A 96 3.99 2.26 16.66
N LEU A 97 3.43 3.17 17.47
CA LEU A 97 3.86 3.36 18.86
C LEU A 97 3.65 2.09 19.70
N PHE A 98 2.53 1.39 19.51
CA PHE A 98 2.25 0.12 20.17
C PHE A 98 3.26 -0.98 19.79
N GLU A 99 3.80 -0.92 18.57
CA GLU A 99 4.88 -1.78 18.08
C GLU A 99 6.28 -1.29 18.50
N ASN A 100 6.36 -0.38 19.48
CA ASN A 100 7.59 0.23 20.02
C ASN A 100 8.43 0.96 18.95
N LYS A 101 7.78 1.57 17.96
CA LYS A 101 8.46 2.52 17.07
C LYS A 101 8.73 3.82 17.80
N ASP A 102 9.91 4.39 17.55
CA ASP A 102 10.30 5.68 18.11
C ASP A 102 9.33 6.77 17.66
N LYS A 103 8.83 7.54 18.62
CA LYS A 103 7.89 8.62 18.39
C LYS A 103 8.48 9.72 17.51
N GLU A 104 9.78 9.98 17.62
CA GLU A 104 10.47 11.01 16.81
C GLU A 104 10.54 10.65 15.33
N ARG A 105 10.31 9.37 15.01
CA ARG A 105 10.35 8.81 13.66
C ARG A 105 8.96 8.64 13.03
N ILE A 106 7.90 9.08 13.70
CA ILE A 106 6.51 8.93 13.25
C ILE A 106 5.90 10.30 12.99
N PHE A 107 5.44 10.50 11.76
CA PHE A 107 4.83 11.75 11.30
C PHE A 107 3.41 11.48 10.84
N ILE A 108 2.44 12.26 11.33
CA ILE A 108 1.06 12.17 10.86
C ILE A 108 0.91 13.15 9.70
N THR A 109 0.78 12.64 8.48
CA THR A 109 0.81 13.43 7.24
C THR A 109 -0.54 13.54 6.53
N GLY A 110 -1.49 12.67 6.86
CA GLY A 110 -2.61 12.39 5.97
C GLY A 110 -2.23 11.39 4.88
N ASN A 111 -3.20 11.01 4.04
CA ASN A 111 -2.98 10.09 2.92
C ASN A 111 -2.88 10.85 1.59
N THR A 112 -1.84 10.55 0.82
CA THR A 112 -1.54 11.17 -0.49
C THR A 112 -2.62 10.93 -1.54
N VAL A 113 -3.52 9.98 -1.33
CA VAL A 113 -4.70 9.77 -2.19
C VAL A 113 -5.59 11.02 -2.25
N ILE A 114 -5.64 11.82 -1.18
CA ILE A 114 -6.40 13.07 -1.16
C ILE A 114 -5.77 14.11 -2.09
N ASP A 115 -4.43 14.18 -2.08
CA ASP A 115 -3.67 15.05 -2.97
C ASP A 115 -3.89 14.63 -4.43
N ALA A 116 -3.82 13.32 -4.72
CA ALA A 116 -4.09 12.79 -6.06
C ALA A 116 -5.53 13.03 -6.53
N LEU A 117 -6.51 12.99 -5.63
CA LEU A 117 -7.90 13.35 -5.96
C LEU A 117 -8.00 14.82 -6.38
N SER A 118 -7.30 15.72 -5.68
CA SER A 118 -7.32 17.16 -6.01
C SER A 118 -6.81 17.47 -7.41
N THR A 119 -5.92 16.65 -7.97
CA THR A 119 -5.39 16.81 -9.33
C THR A 119 -6.21 16.09 -10.40
N THR A 120 -7.08 15.17 -10.00
CA THR A 120 -7.79 14.27 -10.93
C THR A 120 -9.27 14.61 -11.08
N VAL A 121 -9.89 15.20 -10.06
CA VAL A 121 -11.31 15.59 -10.10
C VAL A 121 -11.48 16.77 -11.05
N GLN A 122 -12.25 16.55 -12.11
CA GLN A 122 -12.68 17.57 -13.05
C GLN A 122 -14.11 17.99 -12.73
N ASN A 123 -14.32 19.27 -12.44
CA ASN A 123 -15.66 19.80 -12.08
C ASN A 123 -16.69 19.65 -13.22
N ASP A 124 -16.22 19.58 -14.45
CA ASP A 124 -17.00 19.39 -15.67
C ASP A 124 -17.08 17.91 -16.11
N PHE A 125 -16.62 16.97 -15.28
CA PHE A 125 -16.74 15.55 -15.60
C PHE A 125 -18.20 15.11 -15.71
N VAL A 126 -18.56 14.59 -16.88
CA VAL A 126 -19.90 14.06 -17.15
C VAL A 126 -19.81 12.56 -17.40
N SER A 127 -20.31 11.76 -16.45
CA SER A 127 -20.38 10.31 -16.62
C SER A 127 -21.50 9.91 -17.58
N THR A 128 -21.14 9.31 -18.72
CA THR A 128 -22.09 8.75 -19.70
C THR A 128 -22.92 7.61 -19.11
N ILE A 129 -22.33 6.82 -18.21
CA ILE A 129 -23.00 5.72 -17.50
C ILE A 129 -24.08 6.28 -16.57
N ILE A 130 -23.73 7.25 -15.71
CA ILE A 130 -24.70 7.87 -14.81
C ILE A 130 -25.81 8.59 -15.60
N ASN A 131 -25.45 9.30 -16.67
CA ASN A 131 -26.42 9.97 -17.54
C ASN A 131 -27.41 8.98 -18.19
N LYS A 132 -26.94 7.83 -18.67
CA LYS A 132 -27.77 6.78 -19.27
C LYS A 132 -28.80 6.21 -18.27
N HIS A 133 -28.51 6.29 -16.98
CA HIS A 133 -29.37 5.77 -15.91
C HIS A 133 -30.04 6.87 -15.08
N LYS A 134 -30.14 8.10 -15.59
CA LYS A 134 -30.90 9.20 -14.98
C LYS A 134 -32.34 8.77 -14.65
N GLY A 135 -32.81 9.13 -13.45
CA GLY A 135 -34.15 8.79 -12.97
C GLY A 135 -34.30 7.35 -12.43
N LYS A 136 -33.25 6.53 -12.44
CA LYS A 136 -33.26 5.19 -11.84
C LYS A 136 -32.56 5.20 -10.48
N LYS A 137 -32.91 4.26 -9.61
CA LYS A 137 -32.11 3.95 -8.42
C LYS A 137 -30.82 3.24 -8.87
N VAL A 138 -29.67 3.81 -8.55
CA VAL A 138 -28.34 3.28 -8.93
C VAL A 138 -27.59 2.87 -7.68
N VAL A 139 -26.95 1.71 -7.72
CA VAL A 139 -26.02 1.25 -6.67
C VAL A 139 -24.63 1.17 -7.30
N LEU A 140 -23.66 1.86 -6.72
CA LEU A 140 -22.25 1.75 -7.09
C LEU A 140 -21.57 0.73 -6.18
N LEU A 141 -21.01 -0.32 -6.77
CA LEU A 141 -20.25 -1.34 -6.08
C LEU A 141 -18.83 -1.38 -6.63
N THR A 142 -17.84 -1.11 -5.78
CA THR A 142 -16.42 -1.26 -6.09
C THR A 142 -15.88 -2.48 -5.34
N ALA A 143 -15.55 -3.55 -6.06
CA ALA A 143 -14.97 -4.76 -5.48
C ALA A 143 -13.46 -4.79 -5.73
N HIS A 144 -12.67 -4.52 -4.69
CA HIS A 144 -11.21 -4.38 -4.80
C HIS A 144 -10.51 -5.41 -3.91
N ARG A 145 -10.61 -6.71 -4.27
CA ARG A 145 -9.75 -7.81 -3.77
C ARG A 145 -10.15 -9.16 -4.34
N ARG A 146 -9.16 -9.99 -4.68
CA ARG A 146 -9.39 -11.36 -5.17
C ARG A 146 -10.16 -12.21 -4.16
N GLU A 147 -9.94 -12.01 -2.86
CA GLU A 147 -10.65 -12.74 -1.82
C GLU A 147 -12.15 -12.40 -1.75
N ILE A 148 -12.58 -11.23 -2.23
CA ILE A 148 -14.00 -10.84 -2.24
C ILE A 148 -14.72 -11.44 -3.47
N LEU A 149 -13.99 -11.83 -4.51
CA LEU A 149 -14.55 -12.43 -5.72
C LEU A 149 -15.17 -13.81 -5.46
N GLY A 150 -16.24 -14.13 -6.19
CA GLY A 150 -16.96 -15.41 -6.07
C GLY A 150 -18.06 -15.39 -5.00
N ASN A 151 -18.18 -16.48 -4.22
CA ASN A 151 -19.31 -16.73 -3.32
C ASN A 151 -19.51 -15.62 -2.25
N ARG A 152 -18.45 -14.92 -1.85
CA ARG A 152 -18.54 -13.82 -0.87
C ARG A 152 -19.24 -12.58 -1.45
N CYS A 153 -18.89 -12.17 -2.68
CA CYS A 153 -19.58 -11.08 -3.37
C CYS A 153 -21.06 -11.41 -3.63
N ILE A 154 -21.35 -12.65 -4.06
CA ILE A 154 -22.73 -13.10 -4.33
C ILE A 154 -23.61 -13.05 -3.07
N ARG A 155 -23.05 -13.39 -1.90
CA ARG A 155 -23.79 -13.37 -0.63
C ARG A 155 -24.12 -11.95 -0.18
N PHE A 156 -23.22 -11.00 -0.45
CA PHE A 156 -23.43 -9.58 -0.14
C PHE A 156 -24.55 -8.96 -0.98
N LEU A 157 -24.71 -9.39 -2.23
CA LEU A 157 -25.74 -8.86 -3.15
C LEU A 157 -27.13 -9.49 -3.01
N LYS A 158 -27.26 -10.56 -2.21
CA LYS A 158 -28.51 -11.30 -2.00
C LYS A 158 -29.23 -10.97 -0.67
N GLN A 159 -28.65 -10.10 0.15
CA GLN A 159 -29.32 -9.47 1.30
C GLN A 159 -29.95 -8.15 0.85
#